data_AF-R6ZZC7-F1
#
_entry.id   AF-R6ZZC7-F1
#
_cell.length_a   1.000
_cell.length_b   1.000
_cell.length_c   1.000
_cell.angle_alpha   90.00
_cell.angle_beta   90.00
_cell.angle_gamma   90.00
#
_symmetry.space_group_name_H-M   'P 1'
#
loop_
_entity.id
_entity.type
_entity.pdbx_description
1 polymer ?
#
loop_
_entity_poly.entity_id
_entity_poly.type
_entity_poly.pdbx_seq_one_letter_code
_entity_poly.pdbx_strand_id
1 'polypeptide(L)'
;MAISNAKYDAIMREYEDRQTKNRHLLEERSAYVKEHVPGYKQLSDQIASVCVMQGRKLLEGDTSALTKLHETVSELSAQKKQLLAQASLPADYLDPIYDCPDCKDTGYRDGVKCHCFRQAVIDLLYEQSGIRSQLEKENWDTLSYSYYQGEDLTRFQNAVAACQQFLKSFDLDYHNLLFYGTVGTGKSFLSGCIAKDLIESGHSVIYFSAAELFDHLSRSRFDYKNTEAQNVHEDLLSCDLLIIDDLGTEYTGNMTASQFFSLLNERHLRQKSTIISTNLSLEDIRNRYSDRVFSRLTNQYTICKFTGPDIRMLKKRLQNRK
;
A
#
# COMPACT_ATOMS: atom_id res chain seq x y z
N MET A 1 -2.40 -4.35 -9.52
CA MET A 1 -2.03 -4.56 -8.11
C MET A 1 -1.46 -5.96 -7.91
N ALA A 2 -0.20 -6.12 -8.31
CA ALA A 2 0.58 -7.32 -8.08
C ALA A 2 1.42 -7.09 -6.81
N ILE A 3 1.02 -7.71 -5.71
CA ILE A 3 1.82 -7.79 -4.49
C ILE A 3 2.36 -9.21 -4.36
N SER A 4 3.48 -9.38 -3.66
CA SER A 4 4.03 -10.71 -3.40
C SER A 4 3.05 -11.57 -2.59
N ASN A 5 3.11 -12.90 -2.77
CA ASN A 5 2.24 -13.83 -2.05
C ASN A 5 2.33 -13.66 -0.53
N ALA A 6 3.53 -13.44 0.01
CA ALA A 6 3.71 -13.21 1.45
C ALA A 6 2.97 -11.95 1.96
N LYS A 7 2.99 -10.85 1.18
CA LYS A 7 2.25 -9.62 1.52
C LYS A 7 0.75 -9.82 1.39
N TYR A 8 0.33 -10.55 0.35
CA TYR A 8 -1.05 -10.93 0.16
C TYR A 8 -1.58 -11.74 1.35
N ASP A 9 -0.84 -12.76 1.78
CA ASP A 9 -1.18 -13.62 2.91
C ASP A 9 -1.24 -12.82 4.22
N ALA A 10 -0.33 -11.85 4.41
CA ALA A 10 -0.36 -10.96 5.57
C ALA A 10 -1.65 -10.13 5.64
N ILE A 11 -2.07 -9.55 4.51
CA ILE A 11 -3.35 -8.82 4.45
C ILE A 11 -4.52 -9.78 4.68
N MET A 12 -4.51 -10.97 4.06
CA MET A 12 -5.59 -11.94 4.23
C MET A 12 -5.76 -12.39 5.68
N ARG A 13 -4.67 -12.57 6.44
CA ARG A 13 -4.74 -12.84 7.88
C ARG A 13 -5.47 -11.74 8.64
N GLU A 14 -5.25 -10.48 8.28
CA GLU A 14 -5.98 -9.36 8.89
C GLU A 14 -7.50 -9.46 8.64
N TYR A 15 -7.92 -9.89 7.45
CA TYR A 15 -9.33 -10.12 7.15
C TYR A 15 -9.89 -11.34 7.91
N GLU A 16 -9.12 -12.42 8.05
CA GLU A 16 -9.50 -13.58 8.89
C GLU A 16 -9.67 -13.19 10.36
N ASP A 17 -8.79 -12.34 10.87
CA ASP A 17 -8.85 -11.79 12.23
C ASP A 17 -10.10 -10.91 12.42
N ARG A 18 -10.41 -10.03 11.47
CA ARG A 18 -11.64 -9.21 11.47
C ARG A 18 -12.89 -10.08 11.50
N GLN A 19 -12.98 -11.09 10.63
CA GLN A 19 -14.11 -12.02 10.62
C GLN A 19 -14.25 -12.78 11.95
N THR A 20 -13.13 -13.24 12.51
CA THR A 20 -13.12 -13.97 13.77
C THR A 20 -13.57 -13.09 14.93
N LYS A 21 -13.06 -11.87 15.02
CA LYS A 21 -13.47 -10.85 15.99
C LYS A 21 -14.96 -10.54 15.88
N ASN A 22 -15.47 -10.29 14.67
CA ASN A 22 -16.86 -9.93 14.45
C ASN A 22 -17.82 -11.09 14.74
N ARG A 23 -17.41 -12.33 14.44
CA ARG A 23 -18.13 -13.54 14.83
C ARG A 23 -18.20 -13.70 16.36
N HIS A 24 -17.07 -13.53 17.05
CA HIS A 24 -17.02 -13.62 18.51
C HIS A 24 -17.92 -12.57 19.17
N LEU A 25 -17.88 -11.32 18.68
CA LEU A 25 -18.75 -10.25 19.18
C LEU A 25 -20.24 -10.59 18.98
N LEU A 26 -20.61 -11.17 17.85
CA LEU A 26 -21.99 -11.59 17.60
C LEU A 26 -22.43 -12.74 18.53
N GLU A 27 -21.52 -13.68 18.83
CA GLU A 27 -21.76 -14.76 19.79
C GLU A 27 -21.98 -14.19 21.21
N GLU A 28 -21.15 -13.24 21.65
CA GLU A 28 -21.30 -12.54 22.93
C GLU A 28 -22.65 -11.80 23.01
N ARG A 29 -23.01 -11.04 21.97
CA ARG A 29 -24.32 -10.36 21.90
C ARG A 29 -25.47 -11.35 21.96
N SER A 30 -25.35 -12.48 21.27
CA SER A 30 -26.35 -13.54 21.27
C SER A 30 -26.50 -14.20 22.64
N ALA A 31 -25.40 -14.46 23.33
CA ALA A 31 -25.38 -14.99 24.69
C ALA A 31 -26.03 -14.00 25.67
N TYR A 32 -25.63 -12.72 25.60
CA TYR A 32 -26.19 -11.65 26.40
C TYR A 32 -27.71 -11.58 26.27
N VAL A 33 -28.23 -11.54 25.04
CA VAL A 33 -29.67 -11.47 24.79
C VAL A 33 -30.40 -12.69 25.36
N LYS A 34 -29.86 -13.90 25.17
CA LYS A 34 -30.48 -15.13 25.68
C LYS A 34 -30.57 -15.16 27.21
N GLU A 35 -29.62 -14.53 27.89
CA GLU A 35 -29.56 -14.49 29.35
C GLU A 35 -30.37 -13.32 29.94
N HIS A 36 -30.33 -12.15 29.30
CA HIS A 36 -30.82 -10.89 29.89
C HIS A 36 -32.15 -10.38 29.30
N VAL A 37 -32.61 -10.92 28.16
CA VAL A 37 -33.89 -10.52 27.56
C VAL A 37 -34.94 -11.60 27.82
N PRO A 38 -35.87 -11.37 28.76
CA PRO A 38 -36.89 -12.36 29.12
C PRO A 38 -37.74 -12.78 27.92
N GLY A 39 -38.06 -14.08 27.82
CA GLY A 39 -38.85 -14.64 26.73
C GLY A 39 -38.09 -14.84 25.41
N TYR A 40 -36.93 -14.21 25.20
CA TYR A 40 -36.21 -14.29 23.93
C TYR A 40 -35.73 -15.72 23.62
N LYS A 41 -35.14 -16.40 24.61
CA LYS A 41 -34.70 -17.80 24.47
C LYS A 41 -35.86 -18.73 24.12
N GLN A 42 -37.02 -18.56 24.77
CA GLN A 42 -38.21 -19.37 24.54
C GLN A 42 -38.73 -19.22 23.11
N LEU A 43 -38.82 -17.99 22.59
CA LEU A 43 -39.17 -17.76 21.19
C LEU A 43 -38.14 -18.37 20.23
N SER A 44 -36.85 -18.31 20.57
CA SER A 44 -35.79 -18.92 19.76
C SER A 44 -35.91 -20.44 19.69
N ASP A 45 -36.20 -21.09 20.82
CA ASP A 45 -36.39 -22.55 20.89
C ASP A 45 -37.68 -22.97 20.17
N GLN A 46 -38.73 -22.16 20.23
CA GLN A 46 -39.97 -22.37 19.47
C GLN A 46 -39.72 -22.31 17.96
N ILE A 47 -38.99 -21.31 17.45
CA ILE A 47 -38.63 -21.22 16.03
C ILE A 47 -37.88 -22.50 15.60
N ALA A 48 -36.88 -22.94 16.36
CA ALA A 48 -36.13 -24.16 16.04
C ALA A 48 -37.04 -25.40 15.98
N SER A 49 -37.94 -25.55 16.95
CA SER A 49 -38.93 -26.64 16.99
C SER A 49 -39.88 -26.61 15.78
N VAL A 50 -40.41 -25.44 15.42
CA VAL A 50 -41.29 -25.26 14.26
C VAL A 50 -40.55 -25.61 12.96
N CYS A 51 -39.31 -25.17 12.78
CA CYS A 51 -38.48 -25.50 11.61
C CYS A 51 -38.31 -27.01 11.44
N VAL A 52 -37.95 -27.73 12.51
CA VAL A 52 -37.77 -29.19 12.47
C VAL A 52 -39.11 -29.90 12.16
N MET A 53 -40.20 -29.47 12.80
CA MET A 53 -41.52 -30.06 12.59
C MET A 53 -42.00 -29.89 11.14
N GLN A 54 -41.90 -28.67 10.59
CA GLN A 54 -42.36 -28.39 9.23
C GLN A 54 -41.44 -29.00 8.17
N GLY A 55 -40.12 -29.05 8.42
CA GLY A 55 -39.18 -29.75 7.56
C GLY A 55 -39.51 -31.24 7.41
N ARG A 56 -39.91 -31.90 8.51
CA ARG A 56 -40.38 -33.29 8.47
C ARG A 56 -41.66 -33.44 7.64
N LYS A 57 -42.66 -32.57 7.84
CA LYS A 57 -43.92 -32.60 7.07
C LYS A 57 -43.69 -32.41 5.57
N LEU A 58 -42.74 -31.56 5.19
CA LEU A 58 -42.37 -31.35 3.80
C LEU A 58 -41.81 -32.64 3.16
N LEU A 59 -40.94 -33.36 3.88
CA LEU A 59 -40.40 -34.65 3.43
C LEU A 59 -41.48 -35.74 3.33
N GLU A 60 -42.51 -35.67 4.17
CA GLU A 60 -43.68 -36.54 4.16
C GLU A 60 -44.70 -36.16 3.06
N GLY A 61 -44.43 -35.12 2.26
CA GLY A 61 -45.22 -34.72 1.09
C GLY A 61 -46.26 -33.61 1.34
N ASP A 62 -46.28 -32.97 2.51
CA ASP A 62 -47.17 -31.84 2.79
C ASP A 62 -46.65 -30.55 2.11
N THR A 63 -47.29 -30.19 1.00
CA THR A 63 -46.97 -28.98 0.23
C THR A 63 -47.33 -27.67 0.95
N SER A 64 -48.17 -27.72 1.99
CA SER A 64 -48.55 -26.55 2.81
C SER A 64 -47.55 -26.24 3.94
N ALA A 65 -46.64 -27.17 4.24
CA ALA A 65 -45.68 -27.06 5.34
C ALA A 65 -44.75 -25.84 5.19
N LEU A 66 -44.32 -25.54 3.96
CA LEU A 66 -43.47 -24.39 3.64
C LEU A 66 -44.16 -23.05 3.92
N THR A 67 -45.41 -22.89 3.49
CA THR A 67 -46.17 -21.65 3.71
C THR A 67 -46.41 -21.41 5.20
N LYS A 68 -46.84 -22.45 5.93
CA LYS A 68 -47.04 -22.39 7.38
C LYS A 68 -45.73 -22.06 8.12
N LEU A 69 -44.62 -22.66 7.70
CA LEU A 69 -43.30 -22.35 8.26
C LEU A 69 -42.96 -20.87 8.10
N HIS A 70 -43.11 -20.30 6.90
CA HIS A 70 -42.83 -18.89 6.67
C HIS A 70 -43.71 -17.96 7.52
N GLU A 71 -45.01 -18.21 7.60
CA GLU A 71 -45.93 -17.41 8.42
C GLU A 71 -45.52 -17.44 9.90
N THR A 72 -45.34 -18.64 10.47
CA THR A 72 -45.00 -18.80 11.89
C THR A 72 -43.62 -18.23 12.21
N VAL A 73 -42.62 -18.45 11.36
CA VAL A 73 -41.26 -17.90 11.58
C VAL A 73 -41.27 -16.38 11.48
N SER A 74 -42.05 -15.80 10.56
CA SER A 74 -42.20 -14.34 10.45
C SER A 74 -42.79 -13.73 11.72
N GLU A 75 -43.88 -14.32 12.24
CA GLU A 75 -44.55 -13.85 13.46
C GLU A 75 -43.63 -13.93 14.69
N LEU A 76 -42.98 -15.08 14.90
CA LEU A 76 -42.04 -15.27 16.01
C LEU A 76 -40.81 -14.35 15.90
N SER A 77 -40.33 -14.09 14.67
CA SER A 77 -39.22 -13.16 14.43
C SER A 77 -39.61 -11.71 14.73
N ALA A 78 -40.85 -11.30 14.43
CA ALA A 78 -41.37 -9.98 14.78
C ALA A 78 -41.47 -9.81 16.30
N GLN A 79 -41.96 -10.82 17.01
CA GLN A 79 -42.01 -10.82 18.49
C GLN A 79 -40.60 -10.71 19.10
N LYS A 80 -39.61 -11.44 18.56
CA LYS A 80 -38.22 -11.31 19.00
C LYS A 80 -37.67 -9.90 18.86
N LYS A 81 -37.97 -9.20 17.75
CA LYS A 81 -37.58 -7.79 17.56
C LYS A 81 -38.24 -6.86 18.58
N GLN A 82 -39.49 -7.11 18.95
CA GLN A 82 -40.15 -6.34 20.01
C GLN A 82 -39.49 -6.55 21.37
N LEU A 83 -39.10 -7.77 21.72
CA LEU A 83 -38.38 -8.04 22.97
C LEU A 83 -37.02 -7.32 23.03
N LEU A 84 -36.29 -7.27 21.91
CA LEU A 84 -35.05 -6.49 21.82
C LEU A 84 -35.32 -5.00 22.07
N ALA A 85 -36.35 -4.43 21.43
CA ALA A 85 -36.72 -3.03 21.61
C ALA A 85 -37.14 -2.71 23.06
N GLN A 86 -37.90 -3.61 23.71
CA GLN A 86 -38.27 -3.49 25.12
C GLN A 86 -37.06 -3.51 26.06
N ALA A 87 -36.01 -4.24 25.69
CA ALA A 87 -34.73 -4.27 26.39
C ALA A 87 -33.81 -3.09 26.02
N SER A 88 -34.31 -2.08 25.28
CA SER A 88 -33.52 -0.94 24.77
C SER A 88 -32.35 -1.35 23.88
N LEU A 89 -32.44 -2.51 23.21
CA LEU A 89 -31.47 -2.97 22.23
C LEU A 89 -31.94 -2.62 20.80
N PRO A 90 -31.03 -2.23 19.90
CA PRO A 90 -31.35 -2.03 18.48
C PRO A 90 -31.99 -3.26 17.83
N ALA A 91 -32.84 -3.05 16.82
CA ALA A 91 -33.53 -4.15 16.13
C ALA A 91 -32.58 -5.05 15.31
N ASP A 92 -31.41 -4.51 14.94
CA ASP A 92 -30.30 -5.14 14.22
C ASP A 92 -29.17 -5.59 15.17
N TYR A 93 -29.40 -5.59 16.49
CA TYR A 93 -28.36 -5.89 17.48
C TYR A 93 -27.69 -7.27 17.28
N LEU A 94 -28.43 -8.22 16.71
CA LEU A 94 -28.00 -9.58 16.42
C LEU A 94 -27.80 -9.85 14.92
N ASP A 95 -27.78 -8.80 14.10
CA ASP A 95 -27.41 -8.94 12.70
C ASP A 95 -25.89 -9.16 12.57
N PRO A 96 -25.41 -9.83 11.50
CA PRO A 96 -23.99 -10.00 11.25
C PRO A 96 -23.23 -8.66 11.24
N ILE A 97 -22.11 -8.62 11.95
CA ILE A 97 -21.26 -7.44 12.09
C ILE A 97 -20.14 -7.54 11.06
N TYR A 98 -19.87 -6.45 10.36
CA TYR A 98 -18.79 -6.35 9.37
C TYR A 98 -18.06 -5.02 9.51
N ASP A 99 -16.74 -5.04 9.36
CA ASP A 99 -15.92 -3.82 9.28
C ASP A 99 -16.10 -3.16 7.89
N CYS A 100 -16.17 -3.97 6.84
CA CYS A 100 -16.50 -3.55 5.48
C CYS A 100 -17.86 -4.12 5.06
N PRO A 101 -18.94 -3.31 4.97
CA PRO A 101 -20.26 -3.79 4.60
C PRO A 101 -20.34 -4.31 3.15
N ASP A 102 -19.43 -3.83 2.31
CA ASP A 102 -19.37 -4.12 0.88
C ASP A 102 -18.88 -5.53 0.56
N CYS A 103 -17.78 -5.96 1.19
CA CYS A 103 -17.22 -7.29 1.00
C CYS A 103 -17.53 -8.25 2.14
N LYS A 104 -18.19 -7.77 3.21
CA LYS A 104 -18.47 -8.56 4.42
C LYS A 104 -17.19 -9.16 5.00
N ASP A 105 -16.15 -8.34 5.07
CA ASP A 105 -14.81 -8.70 5.56
C ASP A 105 -14.13 -9.85 4.81
N THR A 106 -14.51 -10.12 3.56
CA THR A 106 -13.79 -11.11 2.72
C THR A 106 -12.64 -10.49 1.93
N GLY A 107 -12.63 -9.17 1.78
CA GLY A 107 -11.71 -8.45 0.89
C GLY A 107 -12.10 -8.49 -0.59
N TYR A 108 -13.16 -9.23 -0.96
CA TYR A 108 -13.56 -9.46 -2.34
C TYR A 108 -15.06 -9.23 -2.58
N ARG A 109 -15.40 -8.81 -3.80
CA ARG A 109 -16.77 -8.71 -4.32
C ARG A 109 -16.79 -9.32 -5.72
N ASP A 110 -17.60 -10.34 -5.92
CA ASP A 110 -17.78 -11.01 -7.23
C ASP A 110 -16.45 -11.43 -7.88
N GLY A 111 -15.51 -11.93 -7.07
CA GLY A 111 -14.18 -12.34 -7.50
C GLY A 111 -13.18 -11.20 -7.74
N VAL A 112 -13.59 -9.94 -7.56
CA VAL A 112 -12.74 -8.76 -7.70
C VAL A 112 -12.34 -8.21 -6.33
N LYS A 113 -11.10 -7.73 -6.19
CA LYS A 113 -10.62 -7.07 -4.97
C LYS A 113 -11.53 -5.88 -4.62
N CYS A 114 -12.09 -5.91 -3.41
CA CYS A 114 -12.90 -4.83 -2.86
C CYS A 114 -12.05 -3.57 -2.67
N HIS A 115 -12.71 -2.41 -2.59
CA HIS A 115 -12.04 -1.13 -2.33
C HIS A 115 -11.23 -1.17 -1.01
N CYS A 116 -11.76 -1.80 0.04
CA CYS A 116 -11.07 -1.94 1.32
C CYS A 116 -9.80 -2.79 1.24
N PHE A 117 -9.77 -3.80 0.36
CA PHE A 117 -8.60 -4.64 0.16
C PHE A 117 -7.53 -3.87 -0.61
N ARG A 118 -7.92 -3.14 -1.67
CA ARG A 118 -7.01 -2.24 -2.38
C ARG A 118 -6.41 -1.20 -1.44
N GLN A 119 -7.22 -0.64 -0.54
CA GLN A 119 -6.77 0.30 0.47
C GLN A 119 -5.77 -0.34 1.44
N ALA A 120 -6.05 -1.55 1.96
CA ALA A 120 -5.11 -2.28 2.81
C ALA A 120 -3.76 -2.58 2.11
N VAL A 121 -3.79 -2.90 0.81
CA VAL A 121 -2.56 -3.04 0.00
C VAL A 121 -1.78 -1.73 -0.02
N ILE A 122 -2.46 -0.62 -0.32
CA ILE A 122 -1.84 0.70 -0.40
C ILE A 122 -1.25 1.11 0.95
N ASP A 123 -2.00 0.93 2.04
CA ASP A 123 -1.54 1.24 3.40
C ASP A 123 -0.30 0.42 3.77
N LEU A 124 -0.30 -0.89 3.51
CA LEU A 124 0.87 -1.76 3.74
C LEU A 124 2.10 -1.28 2.96
N LEU A 125 1.92 -0.91 1.70
CA LEU A 125 3.02 -0.41 0.86
C LEU A 125 3.57 0.92 1.39
N TYR A 126 2.69 1.85 1.78
CA TYR A 126 3.12 3.11 2.39
C TYR A 126 3.87 2.91 3.71
N GLU A 127 3.42 1.97 4.54
CA GLU A 127 4.05 1.65 5.84
C GLU A 127 5.47 1.09 5.63
N GLN A 128 5.64 0.20 4.64
CA GLN A 128 6.94 -0.35 4.27
C GLN A 128 7.89 0.70 3.71
N SER A 129 7.40 1.65 2.92
CA SER A 129 8.24 2.69 2.34
C SER A 129 8.57 3.82 3.33
N GLY A 130 7.78 4.02 4.39
CA GLY A 130 7.99 5.09 5.37
C GLY A 130 7.77 6.53 4.86
N ILE A 131 7.31 6.70 3.61
CA ILE A 131 7.24 7.99 2.90
C ILE A 131 5.84 8.61 2.81
N ARG A 132 4.84 8.09 3.53
CA ARG A 132 3.43 8.55 3.44
C ARG A 132 3.29 10.07 3.53
N SER A 133 3.92 10.68 4.54
CA SER A 133 3.87 12.13 4.76
C SER A 133 4.58 12.97 3.69
N GLN A 134 5.58 12.39 3.02
CA GLN A 134 6.27 13.02 1.90
C GLN A 134 5.39 12.98 0.66
N LEU A 135 4.76 11.84 0.35
CA LEU A 135 3.93 11.65 -0.85
C LEU A 135 2.59 12.42 -0.81
N GLU A 136 2.09 12.76 0.37
CA GLU A 136 0.98 13.73 0.52
C GLU A 136 1.31 15.11 -0.05
N LYS A 137 2.60 15.49 -0.05
CA LYS A 137 3.08 16.81 -0.51
C LYS A 137 3.77 16.75 -1.87
N GLU A 138 4.39 15.62 -2.21
CA GLU A 138 5.19 15.41 -3.41
C GLU A 138 4.43 14.51 -4.39
N ASN A 139 3.48 15.10 -5.12
CA ASN A 139 2.63 14.39 -6.07
C ASN A 139 2.20 15.26 -7.25
N TRP A 140 1.59 14.64 -8.26
CA TRP A 140 1.16 15.32 -9.47
C TRP A 140 0.16 16.46 -9.22
N ASP A 141 -0.69 16.35 -8.19
CA ASP A 141 -1.69 17.37 -7.85
C ASP A 141 -1.05 18.65 -7.31
N THR A 142 0.10 18.54 -6.64
CA THR A 142 0.85 19.67 -6.08
C THR A 142 1.97 20.17 -7.01
N LEU A 143 2.12 19.56 -8.19
CA LEU A 143 3.11 19.95 -9.19
C LEU A 143 2.78 21.35 -9.73
N SER A 144 3.79 22.22 -9.79
CA SER A 144 3.64 23.54 -10.40
C SER A 144 4.86 23.93 -11.22
N TYR A 145 4.58 24.39 -12.44
CA TYR A 145 5.58 24.95 -13.35
C TYR A 145 5.93 26.41 -13.04
N SER A 146 5.20 27.09 -12.16
CA SER A 146 5.35 28.53 -11.91
C SER A 146 6.71 28.93 -11.32
N TYR A 147 7.48 27.97 -10.82
CA TYR A 147 8.79 28.20 -10.20
C TYR A 147 9.96 28.16 -11.19
N TYR A 148 9.72 27.79 -12.44
CA TYR A 148 10.74 27.63 -13.47
C TYR A 148 10.55 28.65 -14.60
N GLN A 149 11.65 29.06 -15.24
CA GLN A 149 11.65 30.01 -16.35
C GLN A 149 12.70 29.62 -17.39
N GLY A 150 12.53 30.07 -18.64
CA GLY A 150 13.51 29.87 -19.71
C GLY A 150 13.90 28.40 -19.91
N GLU A 151 15.20 28.13 -20.06
CA GLU A 151 15.70 26.77 -20.23
C GLU A 151 15.39 25.83 -19.06
N ASP A 152 15.33 26.35 -17.83
CA ASP A 152 15.03 25.54 -16.65
C ASP A 152 13.61 24.98 -16.71
N LEU A 153 12.65 25.77 -17.21
CA LEU A 153 11.28 25.31 -17.42
C LEU A 153 11.23 24.21 -18.48
N THR A 154 11.90 24.39 -19.61
CA THR A 154 11.96 23.38 -20.68
C THR A 154 12.56 22.07 -20.17
N ARG A 155 13.67 22.13 -19.41
CA ARG A 155 14.30 20.95 -18.81
C ARG A 155 13.38 20.25 -17.82
N PHE A 156 12.70 21.01 -16.97
CA PHE A 156 11.75 20.44 -16.01
C PHE A 156 10.54 19.80 -16.70
N GLN A 157 9.97 20.44 -17.74
CA GLN A 157 8.90 19.87 -18.55
C GLN A 157 9.33 18.55 -19.21
N ASN A 158 10.53 18.50 -19.78
CA ASN A 158 11.09 17.28 -20.35
C ASN A 158 11.26 16.18 -19.29
N ALA A 159 11.72 16.53 -18.09
CA ALA A 159 11.82 15.58 -16.98
C ALA A 159 10.44 15.05 -16.57
N VAL A 160 9.42 15.91 -16.48
CA VAL A 160 8.03 15.47 -16.20
C VAL A 160 7.52 14.54 -17.29
N ALA A 161 7.75 14.86 -18.56
CA ALA A 161 7.34 14.00 -19.68
C ALA A 161 8.04 12.63 -19.62
N ALA A 162 9.34 12.58 -19.27
CA ALA A 162 10.06 11.33 -19.06
C ALA A 162 9.49 10.51 -17.91
N CYS A 163 9.11 11.15 -16.80
CA CYS A 163 8.47 10.49 -15.65
C CYS A 163 7.09 9.92 -16.02
N GLN A 164 6.28 10.68 -16.76
CA GLN A 164 4.97 10.22 -17.22
C GLN A 164 5.09 9.06 -18.22
N GLN A 165 6.08 9.11 -19.10
CA GLN A 165 6.36 8.01 -20.02
C GLN A 165 6.82 6.76 -19.25
N PHE A 166 7.72 6.92 -18.28
CA PHE A 166 8.18 5.85 -17.41
C PHE A 166 7.02 5.14 -16.69
N LEU A 167 6.06 5.90 -16.15
CA LEU A 167 4.86 5.34 -15.52
C LEU A 167 3.99 4.57 -16.51
N LYS A 168 3.76 5.13 -17.71
CA LYS A 168 2.92 4.48 -18.74
C LYS A 168 3.49 3.16 -19.23
N SER A 169 4.81 3.04 -19.32
CA SER A 169 5.48 1.83 -19.80
C SER A 169 6.06 0.97 -18.67
N PHE A 170 5.77 1.25 -17.40
CA PHE A 170 6.44 0.62 -16.26
C PHE A 170 6.33 -0.91 -16.27
N ASP A 171 5.13 -1.42 -16.57
CA ASP A 171 4.86 -2.87 -16.64
C ASP A 171 5.27 -3.51 -17.98
N LEU A 172 5.59 -2.69 -18.99
CA LEU A 172 5.86 -3.14 -20.34
C LEU A 172 7.35 -3.22 -20.63
N ASP A 173 8.11 -2.23 -20.17
CA ASP A 173 9.52 -2.08 -20.52
C ASP A 173 10.38 -1.73 -19.30
N TYR A 174 11.52 -2.41 -19.15
CA TYR A 174 12.52 -2.13 -18.14
C TYR A 174 13.27 -0.81 -18.43
N HIS A 175 13.17 0.15 -17.51
CA HIS A 175 13.83 1.44 -17.61
C HIS A 175 14.32 1.92 -16.23
N ASN A 176 15.29 2.84 -16.24
CA ASN A 176 15.77 3.51 -15.03
C ASN A 176 15.86 5.02 -15.27
N LEU A 177 15.72 5.83 -14.22
CA LEU A 177 15.85 7.28 -14.32
C LEU A 177 16.96 7.80 -13.41
N LEU A 178 17.80 8.69 -13.95
CA LEU A 178 18.81 9.41 -13.16
C LEU A 178 18.48 10.89 -13.17
N PHE A 179 18.12 11.42 -12.01
CA PHE A 179 17.87 12.84 -11.78
C PHE A 179 19.13 13.47 -11.20
N TYR A 180 19.74 14.40 -11.92
CA TYR A 180 20.96 15.09 -11.45
C TYR A 180 20.87 16.60 -11.63
N GLY A 181 21.57 17.36 -10.79
CA GLY A 181 21.68 18.81 -10.92
C GLY A 181 21.50 19.56 -9.61
N THR A 182 21.25 20.86 -9.65
CA THR A 182 21.35 21.73 -8.46
C THR A 182 20.29 21.43 -7.40
N VAL A 183 20.61 21.73 -6.14
CA VAL A 183 19.72 21.49 -4.99
C VAL A 183 18.39 22.26 -5.10
N GLY A 184 17.31 21.66 -4.61
CA GLY A 184 16.01 22.33 -4.49
C GLY A 184 15.24 22.53 -5.82
N THR A 185 15.66 21.87 -6.91
CA THR A 185 15.08 22.02 -8.26
C THR A 185 13.94 21.04 -8.58
N GLY A 186 13.56 20.16 -7.65
CA GLY A 186 12.41 19.25 -7.81
C GLY A 186 12.75 17.79 -8.16
N LYS A 187 14.00 17.34 -7.99
CA LYS A 187 14.41 15.93 -8.20
C LYS A 187 13.62 14.95 -7.31
N SER A 188 13.75 15.08 -5.99
CA SER A 188 13.02 14.24 -5.02
C SER A 188 11.50 14.35 -5.19
N PHE A 189 11.01 15.55 -5.54
CA PHE A 189 9.59 15.77 -5.81
C PHE A 189 9.06 14.88 -6.94
N LEU A 190 9.77 14.77 -8.07
CA LEU A 190 9.36 13.88 -9.16
C LEU A 190 9.53 12.40 -8.80
N SER A 191 10.55 12.04 -8.02
CA SER A 191 10.65 10.69 -7.46
C SER A 191 9.43 10.34 -6.60
N GLY A 192 8.96 11.28 -5.77
CA GLY A 192 7.75 11.14 -4.97
C GLY A 192 6.48 10.98 -5.83
N CYS A 193 6.36 11.79 -6.88
CA CYS A 193 5.23 11.68 -7.82
C CYS A 193 5.15 10.28 -8.45
N ILE A 194 6.28 9.74 -8.90
CA ILE A 194 6.34 8.38 -9.44
C ILE A 194 6.03 7.33 -8.36
N ALA A 195 6.60 7.49 -7.16
CA ALA A 195 6.37 6.56 -6.04
C ALA A 195 4.89 6.45 -5.69
N LYS A 196 4.19 7.59 -5.60
CA LYS A 196 2.76 7.64 -5.28
C LYS A 196 1.93 6.84 -6.29
N ASP A 197 2.08 7.13 -7.59
CA ASP A 197 1.33 6.42 -8.64
C ASP A 197 1.62 4.93 -8.68
N LEU A 198 2.88 4.53 -8.44
CA LEU A 198 3.26 3.12 -8.41
C LEU A 198 2.72 2.39 -7.18
N ILE A 199 2.76 3.01 -6.00
CA ILE A 199 2.13 2.45 -4.79
C ILE A 199 0.62 2.32 -4.98
N GLU A 200 -0.04 3.33 -5.54
CA GLU A 200 -1.49 3.34 -5.76
C GLU A 200 -1.93 2.33 -6.84
N SER A 201 -1.07 2.01 -7.81
CA SER A 201 -1.28 0.91 -8.76
C SER A 201 -0.92 -0.48 -8.18
N GLY A 202 -0.41 -0.50 -6.95
CA GLY A 202 -0.12 -1.68 -6.15
C GLY A 202 1.23 -2.32 -6.46
N HIS A 203 2.21 -1.52 -6.91
CA HIS A 203 3.60 -1.93 -7.07
C HIS A 203 4.38 -1.73 -5.77
N SER A 204 5.36 -2.59 -5.55
CA SER A 204 6.27 -2.47 -4.42
C SER A 204 7.33 -1.40 -4.68
N VAL A 205 7.29 -0.34 -3.88
CA VAL A 205 8.25 0.77 -3.95
C VAL A 205 9.06 0.82 -2.65
N ILE A 206 10.38 0.83 -2.76
CA ILE A 206 11.27 1.12 -1.65
C ILE A 206 11.94 2.46 -1.92
N TYR A 207 11.86 3.37 -0.95
CA TYR A 207 12.46 4.69 -1.02
C TYR A 207 13.46 4.83 0.11
N PHE A 208 14.72 5.11 -0.23
CA PHE A 208 15.74 5.44 0.74
C PHE A 208 16.51 6.68 0.33
N SER A 209 16.95 7.46 1.31
CA SER A 209 18.12 8.31 1.09
C SER A 209 19.35 7.44 0.84
N ALA A 210 20.32 7.95 0.09
CA ALA A 210 21.56 7.21 -0.15
C ALA A 210 22.26 6.83 1.16
N ALA A 211 22.27 7.73 2.15
CA ALA A 211 22.83 7.46 3.47
C ALA A 211 22.17 6.24 4.16
N GLU A 212 20.83 6.16 4.19
CA GLU A 212 20.10 5.02 4.76
C GLU A 212 20.40 3.74 3.98
N LEU A 213 20.34 3.79 2.65
CA LEU A 213 20.64 2.63 1.81
C LEU A 213 22.02 2.06 2.12
N PHE A 214 23.05 2.90 2.19
CA PHE A 214 24.41 2.44 2.43
C PHE A 214 24.63 1.92 3.85
N ASP A 215 23.95 2.50 4.85
CA ASP A 215 23.94 1.95 6.20
C ASP A 215 23.32 0.54 6.20
N HIS A 216 22.17 0.35 5.54
CA HIS A 216 21.55 -0.98 5.37
C HIS A 216 22.46 -1.99 4.64
N LEU A 217 23.10 -1.58 3.53
CA LEU A 217 24.03 -2.43 2.77
C LEU A 217 25.29 -2.77 3.57
N SER A 218 25.73 -1.90 4.48
CA SER A 218 26.87 -2.18 5.34
C SER A 218 26.51 -3.24 6.38
N ARG A 219 25.36 -3.09 7.07
CA ARG A 219 24.90 -3.99 8.13
C ARG A 219 24.64 -5.41 7.64
N SER A 220 24.03 -5.56 6.46
CA SER A 220 23.74 -6.88 5.87
C SER A 220 24.97 -7.72 5.56
N ARG A 221 26.14 -7.10 5.37
CA ARG A 221 27.40 -7.82 5.14
C ARG A 221 28.10 -8.27 6.41
N PHE A 222 27.95 -7.56 7.52
CA PHE A 222 28.67 -7.86 8.76
C PHE A 222 27.92 -8.84 9.66
N ASP A 223 26.61 -9.00 9.48
CA ASP A 223 25.79 -9.82 10.36
C ASP A 223 24.99 -10.88 9.60
N TYR A 224 25.68 -11.91 9.10
CA TYR A 224 25.09 -13.03 8.35
C TYR A 224 24.08 -13.86 9.18
N LYS A 225 24.07 -13.69 10.51
CA LYS A 225 23.11 -14.35 11.41
C LYS A 225 21.83 -13.55 11.63
N ASN A 226 21.78 -12.29 11.17
CA ASN A 226 20.61 -11.46 11.32
C ASN A 226 19.66 -11.63 10.13
N THR A 227 18.61 -12.43 10.36
CA THR A 227 17.56 -12.71 9.37
C THR A 227 16.87 -11.44 8.87
N GLU A 228 16.73 -10.41 9.71
CA GLU A 228 16.09 -9.15 9.31
C GLU A 228 16.93 -8.38 8.28
N ALA A 229 18.25 -8.34 8.46
CA ALA A 229 19.15 -7.65 7.53
C ALA A 229 19.21 -8.35 6.15
N GLN A 230 19.05 -9.68 6.12
CA GLN A 230 18.94 -10.45 4.88
C GLN A 230 17.62 -10.19 4.16
N ASN A 231 16.51 -10.11 4.91
CA ASN A 231 15.19 -9.81 4.33
C ASN A 231 15.17 -8.44 3.64
N VAL A 232 15.71 -7.41 4.30
CA VAL A 232 15.81 -6.06 3.71
C VAL A 232 16.66 -6.06 2.44
N HIS A 233 17.75 -6.83 2.39
CA HIS A 233 18.57 -6.91 1.18
C HIS A 233 17.79 -7.55 0.02
N GLU A 234 17.07 -8.64 0.26
CA GLU A 234 16.27 -9.29 -0.79
C GLU A 234 15.09 -8.41 -1.23
N ASP A 235 14.46 -7.66 -0.31
CA ASP A 235 13.44 -6.66 -0.63
C ASP A 235 14.00 -5.55 -1.55
N LEU A 236 15.22 -5.08 -1.27
CA LEU A 236 15.94 -4.13 -2.14
C LEU A 236 16.23 -4.68 -3.54
N LEU A 237 16.34 -6.00 -3.71
CA LEU A 237 16.60 -6.64 -5.00
C LEU A 237 15.32 -7.01 -5.74
N SER A 238 14.22 -7.26 -5.03
CA SER A 238 12.97 -7.79 -5.57
C SER A 238 11.87 -6.76 -5.75
N CYS A 239 11.92 -5.62 -5.03
CA CYS A 239 10.94 -4.55 -5.20
C CYS A 239 10.91 -4.02 -6.64
N ASP A 240 9.71 -3.68 -7.10
CA ASP A 240 9.44 -3.23 -8.48
C ASP A 240 10.17 -1.93 -8.77
N LEU A 241 10.18 -1.00 -7.81
CA LEU A 241 10.94 0.23 -7.88
C LEU A 241 11.79 0.45 -6.63
N LEU A 242 13.07 0.72 -6.84
CA LEU A 242 13.96 1.26 -5.82
C LEU A 242 14.26 2.72 -6.13
N ILE A 243 13.97 3.62 -5.20
CA ILE A 243 14.32 5.03 -5.26
C ILE A 243 15.48 5.29 -4.30
N ILE A 244 16.55 5.85 -4.83
CA ILE A 244 17.75 6.25 -4.09
C ILE A 244 17.88 7.76 -4.19
N ASP A 245 17.50 8.46 -3.13
CA ASP A 245 17.48 9.91 -3.09
C ASP A 245 18.78 10.50 -2.54
N ASP A 246 19.16 11.68 -3.04
CA ASP A 246 20.35 12.43 -2.61
C ASP A 246 21.66 11.59 -2.56
N LEU A 247 21.92 10.82 -3.63
CA LEU A 247 23.19 10.11 -3.84
C LEU A 247 24.38 11.09 -3.78
N GLY A 248 25.37 10.77 -2.95
CA GLY A 248 26.53 11.63 -2.66
C GLY A 248 26.53 12.24 -1.26
N THR A 249 25.51 11.98 -0.45
CA THR A 249 25.42 12.45 0.94
C THR A 249 26.05 11.49 1.95
N GLU A 250 26.24 10.23 1.57
CA GLU A 250 26.78 9.18 2.43
C GLU A 250 28.30 9.27 2.64
N TYR A 251 28.80 8.60 3.68
CA TYR A 251 30.25 8.44 3.88
C TYR A 251 30.81 7.40 2.88
N THR A 252 31.59 7.85 1.90
CA THR A 252 32.09 6.99 0.83
C THR A 252 33.47 6.42 1.14
N GLY A 253 33.55 5.08 1.19
CA GLY A 253 34.79 4.31 1.08
C GLY A 253 34.77 3.36 -0.12
N ASN A 254 35.90 2.73 -0.46
CA ASN A 254 36.01 1.81 -1.61
C ASN A 254 35.00 0.64 -1.56
N MET A 255 34.60 0.21 -0.36
CA MET A 255 33.60 -0.83 -0.17
C MET A 255 32.20 -0.38 -0.59
N THR A 256 31.85 0.88 -0.33
CA THR A 256 30.55 1.52 -0.66
C THR A 256 30.30 1.48 -2.17
N ALA A 257 31.29 1.88 -2.96
CA ALA A 257 31.20 1.86 -4.43
C ALA A 257 31.00 0.45 -5.00
N SER A 258 31.70 -0.54 -4.43
CA SER A 258 31.58 -1.94 -4.86
C SER A 258 30.19 -2.52 -4.52
N GLN A 259 29.68 -2.22 -3.32
CA GLN A 259 28.32 -2.62 -2.90
C GLN A 259 27.25 -1.99 -3.78
N PHE A 260 27.39 -0.70 -4.06
CA PHE A 260 26.46 0.01 -4.94
C PHE A 260 26.43 -0.62 -6.34
N PHE A 261 27.61 -0.88 -6.91
CA PHE A 261 27.70 -1.52 -8.22
C PHE A 261 27.04 -2.91 -8.24
N SER A 262 27.27 -3.74 -7.21
CA SER A 262 26.61 -5.04 -7.08
C SER A 262 25.08 -4.89 -7.03
N LEU A 263 24.56 -3.96 -6.22
CA LEU A 263 23.12 -3.69 -6.11
C LEU A 263 22.53 -3.32 -7.48
N LEU A 264 23.13 -2.35 -8.17
CA LEU A 264 22.65 -1.91 -9.49
C LEU A 264 22.69 -3.04 -10.52
N ASN A 265 23.74 -3.88 -10.48
CA ASN A 265 23.87 -4.98 -11.41
C ASN A 265 22.84 -6.08 -11.16
N GLU A 266 22.61 -6.47 -9.91
CA GLU A 266 21.61 -7.48 -9.56
C GLU A 266 20.19 -7.02 -9.93
N ARG A 267 19.83 -5.76 -9.63
CA ARG A 267 18.54 -5.19 -10.04
C ARG A 267 18.39 -5.15 -11.55
N HIS A 268 19.47 -4.83 -12.28
CA HIS A 268 19.48 -4.89 -13.73
C HIS A 268 19.24 -6.30 -14.27
N LEU A 269 19.92 -7.31 -13.72
CA LEU A 269 19.72 -8.71 -14.12
C LEU A 269 18.29 -9.18 -13.85
N ARG A 270 17.68 -8.71 -12.76
CA ARG A 270 16.29 -8.99 -12.39
C ARG A 270 15.26 -8.11 -13.11
N GLN A 271 15.70 -7.18 -13.97
CA GLN A 271 14.85 -6.20 -14.66
C GLN A 271 13.95 -5.40 -13.68
N LYS A 272 14.51 -5.02 -12.52
CA LYS A 272 13.82 -4.20 -11.50
C LYS A 272 14.29 -2.74 -11.58
N SER A 273 13.33 -1.85 -11.80
CA SER A 273 13.58 -0.44 -12.14
C SER A 273 14.18 0.34 -10.96
N THR A 274 15.08 1.27 -11.25
CA THR A 274 15.74 2.09 -10.22
C THR A 274 15.66 3.56 -10.60
N ILE A 275 15.33 4.42 -9.64
CA ILE A 275 15.44 5.87 -9.79
C ILE A 275 16.51 6.37 -8.83
N ILE A 276 17.43 7.17 -9.35
CA ILE A 276 18.49 7.78 -8.55
C ILE A 276 18.37 9.29 -8.67
N SER A 277 18.47 9.99 -7.54
CA SER A 277 18.52 11.43 -7.45
C SER A 277 19.85 11.87 -6.84
N THR A 278 20.49 12.91 -7.39
CA THR A 278 21.80 13.39 -6.91
C THR A 278 22.03 14.88 -7.17
N ASN A 279 22.76 15.52 -6.27
CA ASN A 279 23.28 16.88 -6.47
C ASN A 279 24.70 16.91 -7.08
N LEU A 280 25.31 15.74 -7.28
CA LEU A 280 26.63 15.61 -7.89
C LEU A 280 26.58 15.87 -9.40
N SER A 281 27.67 16.40 -9.95
CA SER A 281 27.87 16.37 -11.40
C SER A 281 28.16 14.94 -11.87
N LEU A 282 27.99 14.69 -13.17
CA LEU A 282 28.35 13.40 -13.76
C LEU A 282 29.83 13.04 -13.55
N GLU A 283 30.72 14.04 -13.54
CA GLU A 283 32.14 13.87 -13.25
C GLU A 283 32.39 13.51 -11.78
N ASP A 284 31.69 14.17 -10.84
CA ASP A 284 31.80 13.86 -9.42
C ASP A 284 31.31 12.44 -9.11
N ILE A 285 30.24 11.98 -9.77
CA ILE A 285 29.77 10.60 -9.66
C ILE A 285 30.87 9.63 -10.09
N ARG A 286 31.52 9.88 -11.24
CA ARG A 286 32.62 9.06 -11.73
C ARG A 286 33.77 8.99 -10.74
N ASN A 287 34.19 10.14 -10.22
CA ASN A 287 35.30 10.24 -9.28
C ASN A 287 34.99 9.56 -7.95
N ARG A 288 33.74 9.62 -7.49
CA ARG A 288 33.33 9.10 -6.17
C ARG A 288 32.98 7.61 -6.17
N TYR A 289 32.36 7.10 -7.24
CA TYR A 289 31.82 5.73 -7.28
C TYR A 289 32.52 4.78 -8.26
N SER A 290 33.53 5.25 -9.00
CA SER A 290 34.27 4.55 -10.07
C SER A 290 33.68 4.64 -11.47
N ASP A 291 34.54 4.42 -12.47
CA ASP A 291 34.19 4.30 -13.89
C ASP A 291 33.11 3.25 -14.17
N ARG A 292 33.06 2.17 -13.38
CA ARG A 292 32.09 1.08 -13.57
C ARG A 292 30.68 1.52 -13.23
N VAL A 293 30.51 2.24 -12.12
CA VAL A 293 29.23 2.80 -11.72
C VAL A 293 28.83 3.90 -12.70
N PHE A 294 29.76 4.78 -13.06
CA PHE A 294 29.50 5.82 -14.04
C PHE A 294 28.99 5.26 -15.38
N SER A 295 29.72 4.31 -15.97
CA SER A 295 29.33 3.64 -17.23
C SER A 295 27.96 2.97 -17.14
N ARG A 296 27.67 2.34 -15.98
CA ARG A 296 26.37 1.71 -15.72
C ARG A 296 25.24 2.74 -15.73
N LEU A 297 25.42 3.85 -15.02
CA LEU A 297 24.43 4.92 -14.94
C LEU A 297 24.23 5.58 -16.31
N THR A 298 25.30 5.88 -17.04
CA THR A 298 25.16 6.60 -18.32
C THR A 298 24.54 5.77 -19.44
N ASN A 299 24.72 4.45 -19.42
CA ASN A 299 24.22 3.57 -20.49
C ASN A 299 22.83 2.97 -20.20
N GLN A 300 22.43 2.87 -18.92
CA GLN A 300 21.20 2.15 -18.53
C GLN A 300 20.12 3.05 -17.93
N TYR A 301 20.37 4.35 -17.81
CA TYR A 301 19.43 5.30 -17.22
C TYR A 301 19.09 6.40 -18.23
N THR A 302 17.81 6.78 -18.25
CA THR A 302 17.40 8.03 -18.87
C THR A 302 17.80 9.17 -17.94
N ILE A 303 18.75 9.99 -18.41
CA ILE A 303 19.34 11.07 -17.62
C ILE A 303 18.49 12.34 -17.75
N CYS A 304 17.98 12.84 -16.63
CA CYS A 304 17.25 14.11 -16.56
C CYS A 304 18.07 15.14 -15.76
N LYS A 305 18.43 16.25 -16.41
CA LYS A 305 19.16 17.37 -15.79
C LYS A 305 18.19 18.39 -15.21
N PHE A 306 18.35 18.70 -13.93
CA PHE A 306 17.57 19.73 -13.24
C PHE A 306 18.45 20.94 -12.97
N THR A 307 17.97 22.11 -13.36
CA THR A 307 18.62 23.39 -13.12
C THR A 307 17.59 24.43 -12.68
N GLY A 308 18.07 25.53 -12.12
CA GLY A 308 17.23 26.61 -11.63
C GLY A 308 17.39 26.89 -10.12
N PRO A 309 16.58 27.82 -9.59
CA PRO A 309 16.65 28.25 -8.20
C PRO A 309 16.11 27.19 -7.24
N ASP A 310 16.51 27.28 -5.97
CA ASP A 310 15.96 26.44 -4.91
C ASP A 310 14.48 26.82 -4.63
N ILE A 311 13.58 25.93 -5.02
CA ILE A 311 12.13 26.10 -4.91
C ILE A 311 11.67 26.08 -3.45
N ARG A 312 12.36 25.34 -2.57
CA ARG A 312 12.05 25.31 -1.15
C ARG A 312 12.30 26.69 -0.54
N MET A 313 13.37 27.37 -0.96
CA MET A 313 13.64 28.76 -0.58
C MET A 313 12.61 29.75 -1.14
N LEU A 314 12.21 29.59 -2.41
CA LEU A 314 11.18 30.45 -3.02
C LEU A 314 9.84 30.32 -2.28
N LYS A 315 9.40 29.09 -1.97
CA LYS A 315 8.16 28.83 -1.22
C LYS A 315 8.17 29.49 0.16
N LYS A 316 9.27 29.37 0.92
CA LYS A 316 9.42 30.04 2.22
C LYS A 316 9.32 31.57 2.11
N ARG A 317 9.96 32.17 1.09
CA ARG A 317 9.89 33.62 0.86
C ARG A 317 8.48 34.11 0.52
N LEU A 318 7.70 33.32 -0.22
CA LEU A 318 6.32 33.65 -0.57
C LEU A 318 5.36 33.50 0.63
N GLN A 319 5.60 32.54 1.51
CA GLN A 319 4.82 32.35 2.74
C GLN A 319 5.06 33.49 3.73
N ASN A 320 6.30 33.95 3.90
CA ASN A 320 6.65 35.05 4.81
C ASN A 320 6.21 36.45 4.31
N ARG A 321 5.65 36.55 3.10
CA ARG A 321 5.13 37.79 2.51
C ARG A 321 3.60 37.92 2.63
N LYS A 322 2.91 36.88 3.10
CA LYS A 322 1.49 36.89 3.42
C LYS A 322 1.29 37.11 4.91
#